data_AF-A0A924HUE8-F1
#
_entry.id   AF-A0A924HUE8-F1
#
_cell.length_a   1.000
_cell.length_b   1.000
_cell.length_c   1.000
_cell.angle_alpha   90.00
_cell.angle_beta   90.00
_cell.angle_gamma   90.00
#
_symmetry.space_group_name_H-M   'P 1'
#
loop_
_entity.id
_entity.type
_entity.pdbx_description
1 polymer ?
#
loop_
_entity_poly.entity_id
_entity_poly.type
_entity_poly.pdbx_seq_one_letter_code
_entity_poly.pdbx_strand_id
1 'polypeptide(L)'
;MNKFPLHQKGIKALEQLLYALPDAKLANEVSALRTDFKQWVCKKFELKPDELDYLNELNKHFIEYAAIKSSNFLAQRKAIHFTIIEFKPENRTRSISI
;
A
#
# COMPACT_ATOMS: atom_id res chain seq x y z
N MET A 1 9.16 10.40 13.12
CA MET A 1 8.07 10.80 12.22
C MET A 1 6.77 10.28 12.79
N ASN A 2 5.69 11.05 12.66
CA ASN A 2 4.36 10.54 13.01
C ASN A 2 3.97 9.45 12.02
N LYS A 3 3.52 8.32 12.54
CA LYS A 3 2.89 7.26 11.75
C LYS A 3 1.44 7.66 11.45
N PHE A 4 0.86 7.03 10.44
CA PHE A 4 -0.51 7.24 10.03
C PHE A 4 -1.31 5.94 10.21
N PRO A 5 -2.61 6.00 10.56
CA PRO A 5 -3.43 4.80 10.60
C PRO A 5 -3.57 4.17 9.20
N LEU A 6 -3.48 2.84 9.11
CA LEU A 6 -3.62 2.10 7.85
C LEU A 6 -5.10 1.98 7.41
N HIS A 7 -5.67 3.11 7.02
CA HIS A 7 -7.01 3.20 6.44
C HIS A 7 -7.10 4.46 5.56
N GLN A 8 -8.23 4.66 4.89
CA GLN A 8 -8.39 5.72 3.89
C GLN A 8 -8.00 7.14 4.36
N LYS A 9 -8.35 7.55 5.58
CA LYS A 9 -7.99 8.89 6.08
C LYS A 9 -6.49 9.06 6.30
N GLY A 10 -5.83 8.04 6.84
CA GLY A 10 -4.39 8.04 7.12
C GLY A 10 -3.56 8.00 5.84
N ILE A 11 -4.00 7.23 4.84
CA ILE A 11 -3.36 7.23 3.50
C ILE A 11 -3.47 8.60 2.85
N LYS A 12 -4.65 9.23 2.86
CA LYS A 12 -4.79 10.60 2.33
C LYS A 12 -3.92 11.62 3.07
N ALA A 13 -3.81 11.53 4.38
CA ALA A 13 -2.97 12.43 5.18
C ALA A 13 -1.48 12.24 4.88
N LEU A 14 -1.03 10.99 4.76
CA LEU A 14 0.34 10.68 4.34
C LEU A 14 0.61 11.17 2.92
N GLU A 15 -0.32 10.95 1.98
CA GLU A 15 -0.21 11.40 0.59
C GLU A 15 -0.05 12.92 0.51
N GLN A 16 -0.90 13.68 1.22
CA GLN A 16 -0.80 15.14 1.29
C GLN A 16 0.58 15.60 1.80
N LEU A 17 1.08 14.95 2.85
CA LEU A 17 2.40 15.27 3.40
C LEU A 17 3.53 14.96 2.41
N LEU A 18 3.51 13.78 1.80
CA LEU A 18 4.53 13.35 0.84
C LEU A 18 4.50 14.23 -0.41
N TYR A 19 3.33 14.59 -0.92
CA TYR A 19 3.21 15.32 -2.18
C TYR A 19 3.55 16.80 -2.05
N ALA A 20 3.47 17.34 -0.83
CA ALA A 20 3.99 18.65 -0.48
C ALA A 20 5.53 18.70 -0.38
N LEU A 21 6.22 17.55 -0.39
CA LEU A 21 7.69 17.52 -0.34
C LEU A 21 8.30 18.08 -1.65
N PRO A 22 9.43 18.79 -1.55
CA PRO A 22 10.29 19.06 -2.70
C PRO A 22 10.75 17.77 -3.38
N ASP A 23 10.98 17.83 -4.68
CA ASP A 23 11.28 16.64 -5.50
C ASP A 23 12.46 15.81 -4.98
N ALA A 24 13.53 16.46 -4.51
CA ALA A 24 14.67 15.74 -3.93
C ALA A 24 14.30 14.93 -2.67
N LYS A 25 13.43 15.47 -1.80
CA LYS A 25 12.96 14.76 -0.61
C LYS A 25 11.95 13.67 -0.98
N LEU A 26 11.09 13.92 -1.96
CA LEU A 26 10.16 12.93 -2.49
C LEU A 26 10.92 11.75 -3.13
N ALA A 27 12.00 12.02 -3.87
CA ALA A 27 12.85 10.99 -4.47
C ALA A 27 13.48 10.07 -3.40
N ASN A 28 13.84 10.61 -2.24
CA ASN A 28 14.33 9.79 -1.12
C ASN A 28 13.24 8.84 -0.60
N GLU A 29 11.99 9.31 -0.50
CA GLU A 29 10.85 8.48 -0.09
C GLU A 29 10.53 7.39 -1.13
N VAL A 30 10.57 7.75 -2.42
CA VAL A 30 10.44 6.80 -3.54
C VAL A 30 11.52 5.72 -3.48
N SER A 31 12.78 6.12 -3.26
CA SER A 31 13.92 5.20 -3.15
C SER A 31 13.79 4.27 -1.94
N ALA A 32 13.42 4.82 -0.77
CA ALA A 32 13.21 4.03 0.43
C ALA A 32 12.08 3.01 0.25
N LEU A 33 10.95 3.42 -0.31
CA LEU A 33 9.82 2.55 -0.62
C LEU A 33 10.19 1.44 -1.63
N ARG A 34 11.03 1.77 -2.62
CA ARG A 34 11.48 0.83 -3.63
C ARG A 34 12.50 -0.19 -3.11
N THR A 35 13.33 0.22 -2.17
CA THR A 35 14.42 -0.60 -1.61
C THR A 35 13.91 -1.57 -0.55
N ASP A 36 13.06 -1.08 0.36
CA ASP A 36 12.52 -1.88 1.47
C ASP A 36 11.08 -1.48 1.74
N PHE A 37 10.18 -2.11 0.99
CA PHE A 37 8.75 -1.85 1.07
C PHE A 37 8.18 -2.13 2.46
N LYS A 38 8.53 -3.27 3.08
CA LYS A 38 7.99 -3.63 4.39
C LYS A 38 8.40 -2.60 5.43
N GLN A 39 9.69 -2.27 5.47
CA GLN A 39 10.18 -1.30 6.43
C GLN A 39 9.64 0.11 6.17
N TRP A 40 9.44 0.49 4.90
CA TRP A 40 8.79 1.75 4.59
C TRP A 40 7.35 1.78 5.12
N VAL A 41 6.56 0.73 4.88
CA VAL A 41 5.19 0.61 5.42
C VAL A 41 5.19 0.67 6.94
N CYS A 42 6.07 -0.08 7.62
CA CYS A 42 6.19 -0.06 9.09
C CYS A 42 6.58 1.32 9.65
N LYS A 43 7.35 2.12 8.89
CA LYS A 43 7.74 3.48 9.29
C LYS A 43 6.64 4.51 9.05
N LYS A 44 5.78 4.31 8.04
CA LYS A 44 4.72 5.24 7.68
C LYS A 44 3.40 4.94 8.36
N PHE A 45 3.11 3.68 8.67
CA PHE A 45 1.82 3.27 9.19
C PHE A 45 1.88 2.70 10.61
N GLU A 46 0.83 2.98 11.36
CA GLU A 46 0.48 2.30 12.60
C GLU A 46 -0.13 0.96 12.21
N LEU A 47 0.63 -0.12 12.47
CA LEU A 47 0.21 -1.48 12.20
C LEU A 47 -0.10 -2.16 13.51
N LYS A 48 -1.22 -2.87 13.55
CA LYS A 48 -1.51 -3.84 14.60
C LYS A 48 -0.60 -5.06 14.46
N PRO A 49 -0.43 -5.87 15.52
CA PRO A 49 0.41 -7.07 15.47
C PRO A 49 0.04 -8.02 14.32
N ASP A 50 -1.25 -8.28 14.11
CA ASP A 50 -1.77 -9.14 13.03
C ASP A 50 -1.48 -8.57 11.63
N GLU A 51 -1.56 -7.25 11.45
CA GLU A 51 -1.21 -6.58 10.19
C GLU A 51 0.30 -6.66 9.90
N LEU A 52 1.13 -6.58 10.94
CA LEU A 52 2.58 -6.73 10.83
C LEU A 52 2.96 -8.17 10.48
N ASP A 53 2.33 -9.15 11.13
CA ASP A 53 2.55 -10.58 10.85
C ASP A 53 2.16 -10.89 9.39
N TYR A 54 1.00 -10.41 8.95
CA TYR A 54 0.58 -10.55 7.55
C TYR A 54 1.58 -9.90 6.57
N LEU A 55 2.05 -8.69 6.85
CA LEU A 55 3.08 -8.01 6.04
C LEU A 55 4.37 -8.84 5.96
N ASN A 56 4.74 -9.53 7.04
CA ASN A 56 5.91 -10.40 7.10
C ASN A 56 5.72 -11.69 6.29
N GLU A 57 4.50 -12.21 6.19
CA GLU A 57 4.16 -13.40 5.41
C GLU A 57 3.98 -13.16 3.90
N LEU A 58 3.84 -11.90 3.47
CA LEU A 58 3.70 -11.58 2.04
C LEU A 58 4.84 -12.19 1.22
N ASN A 59 4.47 -12.80 0.09
CA ASN A 59 5.43 -13.39 -0.82
C ASN A 59 6.33 -12.31 -1.46
N LYS A 60 7.55 -12.70 -1.83
CA LYS A 60 8.55 -11.78 -2.38
C LYS A 60 8.08 -11.07 -3.65
N HIS A 61 7.41 -11.79 -4.54
CA HIS A 61 6.94 -11.25 -5.82
C HIS A 61 5.87 -10.16 -5.65
N PHE A 62 4.98 -10.33 -4.67
CA PHE A 62 3.98 -9.34 -4.31
C PHE A 62 4.65 -8.11 -3.71
N ILE A 63 5.63 -8.29 -2.82
CA ILE A 63 6.40 -7.18 -2.24
C ILE A 63 7.10 -6.39 -3.34
N GLU A 64 7.79 -7.07 -4.26
CA GLU A 64 8.45 -6.46 -5.41
C GLU A 64 7.44 -5.67 -6.26
N TYR A 65 6.30 -6.30 -6.60
CA TYR A 65 5.23 -5.64 -7.35
C TYR A 65 4.68 -4.39 -6.63
N ALA A 66 4.38 -4.52 -5.34
CA ALA A 66 3.83 -3.43 -4.52
C ALA A 66 4.83 -2.28 -4.36
N ALA A 67 6.12 -2.59 -4.17
CA ALA A 67 7.20 -1.62 -4.15
C ALA A 67 7.26 -0.86 -5.47
N ILE A 68 7.21 -1.59 -6.60
CA ILE A 68 7.28 -1.01 -7.94
C ILE A 68 6.11 -0.06 -8.21
N LYS A 69 4.89 -0.55 -7.99
CA LYS A 69 3.68 0.22 -8.28
C LYS A 69 3.58 1.45 -7.38
N SER A 70 3.74 1.26 -6.08
CA SER A 70 3.60 2.34 -5.10
C SER A 70 4.68 3.41 -5.29
N SER A 71 5.93 3.03 -5.55
CA SER A 71 7.01 4.00 -5.82
C SER A 71 6.74 4.83 -7.07
N ASN A 72 6.19 4.22 -8.12
CA ASN A 72 5.87 4.92 -9.36
C ASN A 72 4.72 5.92 -9.18
N PHE A 73 3.69 5.55 -8.40
CA PHE A 73 2.59 6.45 -8.07
C PHE A 73 3.09 7.64 -7.25
N LEU A 74 3.90 7.37 -6.23
CA LEU A 74 4.51 8.40 -5.38
C LEU A 74 5.38 9.37 -6.19
N ALA A 75 6.24 8.86 -7.07
CA ALA A 75 7.11 9.67 -7.93
C ALA A 75 6.32 10.59 -8.87
N GLN A 76 5.14 10.15 -9.32
CA GLN A 76 4.28 10.91 -10.23
C GLN A 76 3.21 11.71 -9.50
N ARG A 77 3.21 11.71 -8.15
CA ARG A 77 2.17 12.31 -7.31
C ARG A 77 0.75 11.89 -7.73
N LYS A 78 0.57 10.61 -8.08
CA LYS A 78 -0.72 10.04 -8.47
C LYS A 78 -1.54 9.66 -7.25
N ALA A 79 -2.85 9.84 -7.29
CA ALA A 79 -3.71 9.49 -6.17
C ALA A 79 -3.60 8.00 -5.78
N ILE A 80 -3.52 7.72 -4.48
CA ILE A 80 -3.51 6.36 -3.93
C ILE A 80 -4.75 6.17 -3.05
N HIS A 81 -5.53 5.13 -3.34
CA HIS A 81 -6.76 4.83 -2.62
C HIS A 81 -6.62 3.53 -1.82
N PHE A 82 -7.07 3.55 -0.56
CA PHE A 82 -7.29 2.36 0.22
C PHE A 82 -8.63 1.75 -0.16
N THR A 83 -8.61 0.53 -0.68
CA THR A 83 -9.82 -0.19 -1.09
C THR A 83 -9.82 -1.56 -0.46
N ILE A 84 -10.89 -1.86 0.27
CA ILE A 84 -11.19 -3.21 0.75
C ILE A 84 -12.07 -3.85 -0.32
N ILE A 85 -11.57 -4.90 -0.96
CA ILE A 85 -12.34 -5.67 -1.94
C ILE A 85 -12.96 -6.84 -1.17
N GLU A 86 -14.26 -6.78 -0.93
CA GLU A 86 -15.01 -7.94 -0.44
C GLU A 86 -15.05 -9.00 -1.54
N PHE A 87 -14.45 -10.16 -1.28
CA PHE A 87 -14.62 -11.30 -2.17
C PHE A 87 -16.03 -11.85 -2.02
N LYS A 88 -16.90 -11.58 -3.00
CA LYS A 88 -18.19 -12.26 -3.15
C LYS A 88 -18.01 -13.40 -4.16
N PRO A 89 -17.95 -14.68 -3.73
CA PRO A 89 -17.92 -15.77 -4.69
C PRO A 89 -19.20 -15.74 -5.52
N GLU A 90 -19.07 -15.69 -6.85
CA GLU A 90 -20.19 -15.89 -7.76
C GLU A 90 -20.79 -17.28 -7.52
N ASN A 91 -22.06 -17.34 -7.09
CA ASN A 91 -22.83 -18.59 -7.10
C ASN A 91 -23.02 -19.01 -8.56
N ARG A 92 -22.10 -19.80 -9.10
CA ARG A 92 -22.31 -20.50 -10.38
C ARG A 92 -23.30 -21.65 -10.16
N THR A 93 -24.58 -21.33 -10.08
CA THR A 93 -25.66 -22.30 -10.22
C THR A 93 -25.62 -22.80 -11.67
N ARG A 94 -24.94 -23.93 -11.93
CA ARG A 94 -25.10 -24.65 -13.18
C ARG A 94 -26.51 -25.25 -13.17
N SER A 95 -27.47 -24.56 -13.79
CA SER A 95 -28.74 -25.17 -14.17
C SER A 95 -28.43 -26.23 -15.22
N ILE A 96 -28.37 -27.48 -14.78
CA ILE A 96 -28.34 -28.64 -15.66
C ILE A 96 -29.79 -28.85 -16.09
N SER A 97 -30.17 -28.30 -17.25
CA SER A 97 -31.43 -28.69 -17.89
C SER A 97 -31.24 -30.09 -18.46
N ILE A 98 -32.03 -31.04 -17.95
CA ILE A 98 -32.17 -32.41 -18.46
C ILE A 98 -33.20 -32.39 -19.58
#